data_AF-A0A9D4QNC0-F1
#
_entry.id   AF-A0A9D4QNC0-F1
#
_cell.length_a   1.000
_cell.length_b   1.000
_cell.length_c   1.000
_cell.angle_alpha   90.00
_cell.angle_beta   90.00
_cell.angle_gamma   90.00
#
_symmetry.space_group_name_H-M   'P 1'
#
loop_
_entity.id
_entity.type
_entity.pdbx_description
1 polymer ?
#
loop_
_entity_poly.entity_id
_entity_poly.type
_entity_poly.pdbx_seq_one_letter_code
_entity_poly.pdbx_strand_id
1 'polypeptide(L)' 'MSYEGPFVSMQSLSNVNFRIQLDRHGKEKVVNHNKLKPYEGTNAPKWLQTERRKLKTNKE' A
#
# COMPACT_ATOMS: atom_id res chain seq x y z
N MET A 1 -4.85 -0.61 20.34
CA MET A 1 -4.81 0.09 19.05
C MET A 1 -4.71 -0.97 17.96
N SER A 2 -5.78 -1.17 17.19
CA SER A 2 -5.81 -2.20 16.14
C SER A 2 -5.42 -1.57 14.81
N TYR A 3 -4.34 -2.06 14.20
CA TYR A 3 -3.98 -1.69 12.84
C TYR A 3 -4.88 -2.45 11.85
N GLU A 4 -5.31 -1.77 10.80
CA GLU A 4 -6.07 -2.36 9.70
C GLU A 4 -5.17 -2.52 8.48
N GLY A 5 -5.35 -3.60 7.73
CA GLY A 5 -4.50 -3.96 6.59
C GLY A 5 -4.18 -5.45 6.57
N PRO A 6 -3.35 -5.93 5.64
CA PRO A 6 -2.37 -5.19 4.83
C PRO A 6 -2.92 -4.40 3.63
N PHE A 7 -2.23 -3.29 3.30
CA PHE A 7 -2.50 -2.43 2.14
C PHE A 7 -1.24 -2.23 1.29
N VAL A 8 -1.39 -1.84 0.03
CA VAL A 8 -0.27 -1.54 -0.89
C VAL A 8 -0.10 -0.04 -1.00
N SER A 9 1.14 0.45 -0.77
CA SER A 9 1.52 1.83 -1.10
C SER A 9 1.72 1.96 -2.60
N MET A 10 0.86 2.73 -3.27
CA MET A 10 0.93 2.95 -4.71
C MET A 10 1.96 4.02 -5.07
N GLN A 11 1.90 5.17 -4.39
CA GLN A 11 2.75 6.31 -4.75
C GLN A 11 3.04 7.16 -3.52
N SER A 12 4.27 7.71 -3.46
CA SER A 12 4.58 8.82 -2.57
C SER A 12 4.09 10.11 -3.23
N LEU A 13 3.13 10.78 -2.59
CA LEU A 13 2.65 12.09 -3.06
C LEU A 13 3.55 13.22 -2.53
N SER A 14 4.19 13.00 -1.38
CA SER A 14 5.15 13.91 -0.73
C SER A 14 5.99 13.11 0.27
N ASN A 15 7.07 13.68 0.79
CA ASN A 15 7.95 13.00 1.78
C ASN A 15 7.21 12.40 2.98
N VAL A 16 6.05 12.95 3.34
CA VAL A 16 5.26 12.50 4.50
C VAL A 16 3.92 11.86 4.14
N ASN A 17 3.49 11.91 2.87
CA ASN A 17 2.15 11.44 2.46
C ASN A 17 2.25 10.39 1.37
N PHE A 18 1.61 9.24 1.62
CA PHE A 18 1.57 8.10 0.72
C PHE A 18 0.13 7.81 0.31
N ARG A 19 -0.08 7.54 -0.98
CA ARG A 19 -1.32 7.00 -1.51
C ARG A 19 -1.27 5.48 -1.37
N ILE A 20 -2.20 4.91 -0.61
CA ILE A 20 -2.37 3.47 -0.45
C ILE A 20 -3.65 2.99 -1.11
N GLN A 21 -3.66 1.74 -1.56
CA GLN A 21 -4.84 1.06 -2.06
C GLN A 21 -5.43 0.19 -0.94
N LEU A 22 -6.69 0.46 -0.61
CA LEU A 22 -7.45 -0.22 0.43
C LEU A 22 -8.01 -1.56 -0.03
N ASP A 23 -8.32 -1.68 -1.32
CA ASP A 23 -8.98 -2.86 -1.87
C ASP A 23 -8.60 -3.15 -3.33
N ARG A 24 -8.77 -4.40 -3.76
CA ARG A 24 -8.56 -4.86 -5.14
C ARG A 24 -9.33 -4.05 -6.19
N HIS A 25 -10.45 -3.42 -5.81
CA HIS A 25 -11.28 -2.61 -6.70
C HIS A 25 -10.71 -1.20 -6.97
N GLY A 26 -9.53 -0.86 -6.43
CA GLY A 26 -8.87 0.42 -6.69
C GLY A 26 -9.31 1.54 -5.76
N LYS A 27 -9.92 1.22 -4.62
CA LYS A 27 -10.23 2.23 -3.61
C LYS A 27 -8.93 2.73 -2.99
N GLU A 28 -8.64 4.01 -3.12
CA GLU A 28 -7.40 4.61 -2.65
C GLU A 28 -7.62 5.54 -1.47
N LYS A 29 -6.58 5.73 -0.66
CA LYS A 29 -6.56 6.67 0.46
C LYS A 29 -5.19 7.28 0.60
N VAL A 30 -5.14 8.57 0.92
CA VAL A 30 -3.89 9.24 1.29
C VAL A 30 -3.70 9.12 2.79
N VAL A 31 -2.54 8.64 3.20
CA VAL A 31 -2.19 8.46 4.60
C VAL A 31 -0.79 8.99 4.86
N ASN A 32 -0.63 9.60 6.03
CA ASN A 32 0.67 10.07 6.46
C ASN A 32 1.58 8.89 6.84
N HIS A 33 2.88 9.00 6.58
CA HIS A 33 3.91 8.02 6.95
C HIS A 33 3.80 7.56 8.40
N ASN A 34 3.57 8.48 9.33
CA ASN A 34 3.47 8.19 10.77
C ASN A 34 2.27 7.30 11.14
N LYS A 35 1.31 7.14 10.23
CA LYS A 35 0.13 6.27 10.40
C LYS A 35 0.26 4.97 9.62
N LEU A 36 1.38 4.73 8.96
CA LEU A 36 1.67 3.49 8.26
C LEU A 36 2.66 2.67 9.09
N LYS A 37 2.44 1.36 9.11
CA LYS A 37 3.40 0.40 9.66
C LYS A 37 3.78 -0.57 8.54
N PRO A 38 5.07 -0.86 8.33
CA PRO A 38 5.47 -1.90 7.40
C PRO A 38 4.82 -3.22 7.79
N TYR A 39 4.26 -3.91 6.80
CA TYR A 39 3.64 -5.21 7.01
C TYR A 39 4.71 -6.29 7.10
N GLU A 40 4.89 -6.86 8.29
CA GLU A 40 5.90 -7.90 8.58
C GLU A 40 5.36 -9.33 8.41
N GLY A 41 4.07 -9.47 8.10
CA GLY A 41 3.43 -10.77 7.91
C GLY A 41 3.85 -11.45 6.60
N THR A 42 3.97 -12.77 6.63
CA THR A 42 4.27 -13.60 5.45
C THR A 42 3.04 -13.82 4.56
N ASN A 43 1.84 -13.71 5.11
CA ASN A 43 0.56 -13.99 4.43
C ASN A 43 -0.10 -12.72 3.90
N ALA A 44 0.56 -12.04 2.96
CA ALA A 44 -0.08 -10.96 2.23
C ALA A 44 -1.13 -11.52 1.23
N PRO A 45 -2.36 -10.98 1.20
CA PRO A 45 -3.38 -11.28 0.19
C PRO A 45 -2.80 -11.30 -1.23
N LYS A 46 -3.22 -12.29 -2.03
CA LYS A 46 -2.73 -12.46 -3.42
C LYS A 46 -2.88 -11.20 -4.27
N TRP A 47 -3.96 -10.44 -4.08
CA TRP A 47 -4.21 -9.21 -4.82
C TRP A 47 -3.15 -8.14 -4.55
N LEU A 48 -2.65 -8.02 -3.31
CA LEU A 48 -1.57 -7.09 -2.98
C LEU A 48 -0.27 -7.47 -3.68
N GLN A 49 0.00 -8.77 -3.84
CA GLN A 49 1.19 -9.24 -4.54
C GLN A 49 1.14 -8.87 -6.03
N THR A 50 -0.04 -8.97 -6.64
CA THR A 50 -0.28 -8.54 -8.02
C THR A 50 -0.05 -7.04 -8.19
N GLU A 51 -0.65 -6.20 -7.34
CA GLU A 51 -0.47 -4.75 -7.40
C GLU A 51 0.99 -4.34 -7.12
N ARG A 52 1.66 -5.00 -6.17
CA ARG A 52 3.08 -4.76 -5.90
C ARG A 52 3.98 -5.09 -7.08
N ARG A 53 3.62 -6.08 -7.91
CA ARG A 53 4.34 -6.36 -9.16
C ARG A 53 4.11 -5.26 -10.19
N LYS A 54 2.86 -4.82 -10.38
CA LYS A 54 2.53 -3.72 -11.32
C LYS A 54 3.27 -2.43 -10.99
N LEU A 55 3.34 -2.06 -9.72
CA LEU A 55 4.05 -0.86 -9.26
C LEU A 55 5.56 -0.91 -9.52
N LYS A 56 6.18 -2.10 -9.51
CA LYS A 56 7.60 -2.25 -9.84
C LYS A 56 7.88 -2.12 -11.34
N THR A 57 6.92 -2.49 -12.19
CA THR A 57 7.07 -2.44 -13.65
C THR A 57 6.93 -1.03 -14.20
N ASN A 58 6.19 -0.13 -13.54
CA ASN A 58 5.91 1.21 -14.07
C ASN A 58 7.01 2.26 -13.78
N LYS A 59 8.26 1.82 -13.64
CA LYS A 59 9.44 2.68 -13.36
C LYS A 59 10.46 2.66 -14.52
N GLU A 60 9.96 2.53 -15.75
CA GLU A 60 10.72 2.69 -17.00
C GLU A 60 10.48 4.07 -17.61
#